data_AF-A0A4Z1I7U9-F1
#
_entry.id   AF-A0A4Z1I7U9-F1
#
_cell.length_a   1.000
_cell.length_b   1.000
_cell.length_c   1.000
_cell.angle_alpha   90.00
_cell.angle_beta   90.00
_cell.angle_gamma   90.00
#
_symmetry.space_group_name_H-M   'P 1'
#
loop_
_entity.id
_entity.type
_entity.pdbx_description
1 polymer ?
#
loop_
_entity_poly.entity_id
_entity_poly.type
_entity_poly.pdbx_seq_one_letter_code
_entity_poly.pdbx_strand_id
1 'polypeptide(L)'
;MATTECAVCGRYDGKVLRCSRCHSLEYCGKDCQTQDWPTHKKSCKQQNFILRVDLCPRYLTNPRVTRTLSCPATASFADLHDALQIAFGWKNCHLHEFEVLSHSEFMGYGSSFSPRAALLLISPSDMLEEEDQEEKDKCNSKTVLYQVLDGELTRGKTILYRYDFGDDWEHIMICGGRADPSANFELLGGEGHGCAEDVRGPNGWIKLIEAYDSNNPTKTQRQTIDWFEEEAHNKDSYGLRGAAKYTWDKDKLNIALKELDTSSLSGDASSILLVSLGKEYWFDGMYADMIAKLRSKATVREVTDSISAMKHVKKSIQNYVAIIVTDAVFMRPTYFAVYRELIEYVKSGGTVIFGFMIANLAEPPTFEKFFSSSGWGLNWKFGTYTRETYEVNNRAHLTKSCKAALESYSMKALSLKNAKPEDRVYAGPDGARDQSPAIFAKYGRNETKQGYFGWLGDVNTEEGTTTLLLAMCGF
;
A
#
# COMPACT_ATOMS: atom_id res chain seq x y z
N MET A 1 3.64 37.05 -8.55
CA MET A 1 4.65 36.63 -7.57
C MET A 1 4.20 37.15 -6.22
N ALA A 2 4.03 36.29 -5.21
CA ALA A 2 3.80 36.76 -3.86
C ALA A 2 5.10 37.43 -3.36
N THR A 3 5.05 38.73 -3.10
CA THR A 3 6.13 39.49 -2.47
C THR A 3 6.26 39.03 -1.03
N THR A 4 7.38 38.38 -0.69
CA THR A 4 7.63 37.88 0.66
C THR A 4 8.41 38.92 1.47
N GLU A 5 7.79 39.41 2.55
CA GLU A 5 8.37 40.38 3.47
C GLU A 5 9.12 39.69 4.61
N CYS A 6 10.14 40.36 5.18
CA CYS A 6 10.84 39.86 6.36
C CYS A 6 9.86 39.67 7.55
N ALA A 7 9.85 38.47 8.14
CA ALA A 7 8.95 38.09 9.24
C ALA A 7 9.10 38.96 10.52
N VAL A 8 10.19 39.73 10.62
CA VAL A 8 10.47 40.59 11.79
C VAL A 8 10.28 42.07 11.50
N CYS A 9 10.85 42.58 10.41
CA CYS A 9 10.88 44.01 10.14
C CYS A 9 10.04 44.46 8.94
N GLY A 10 9.37 43.53 8.24
CA GLY A 10 8.53 43.83 7.08
C GLY A 10 9.27 44.33 5.83
N ARG A 11 10.61 44.46 5.88
CA ARG A 11 11.40 44.97 4.76
C ARG A 11 11.60 43.91 3.66
N TYR A 12 11.63 44.38 2.42
CA TYR A 12 11.99 43.62 1.22
C TYR A 12 13.34 44.13 0.70
N ASP A 13 14.38 43.29 0.68
CA ASP A 13 15.74 43.70 0.29
C ASP A 13 16.35 42.83 -0.83
N GLY A 14 15.51 42.10 -1.57
CA GLY A 14 15.94 41.24 -2.70
C GLY A 14 16.74 39.99 -2.31
N LYS A 15 17.32 39.93 -1.12
CA LYS A 15 17.93 38.72 -0.51
C LYS A 15 17.17 38.34 0.76
N VAL A 16 16.52 37.19 0.72
CA VAL A 16 15.75 36.65 1.85
C VAL A 16 16.40 35.35 2.30
N LEU A 17 16.92 35.34 3.53
CA LEU A 17 17.31 34.12 4.22
C LEU A 17 16.06 33.40 4.69
N ARG A 18 15.97 32.09 4.44
CA ARG A 18 14.90 31.27 5.01
C ARG A 18 15.33 30.67 6.34
N CYS A 19 14.36 30.41 7.21
CA CYS A 19 14.61 29.51 8.32
C CYS A 19 15.16 28.18 7.78
N SER A 20 16.39 27.83 8.15
CA SER A 20 17.07 26.61 7.68
C SER A 20 16.44 25.31 8.18
N ARG A 21 15.48 25.40 9.11
CA ARG A 21 14.78 24.24 9.67
C ARG A 21 13.41 24.02 9.05
N CYS A 22 12.59 25.06 8.91
CA CYS A 22 11.22 24.92 8.41
C CYS A 22 10.99 25.50 7.01
N HIS A 23 11.92 26.34 6.53
CA HIS A 23 11.82 27.08 5.27
C HIS A 23 10.54 27.92 5.10
N SER A 24 9.74 28.12 6.16
CA SER A 24 8.43 28.79 6.09
C SER A 24 8.50 30.30 6.34
N LEU A 25 9.46 30.77 7.13
CA LEU A 25 9.71 32.19 7.36
C LEU A 25 10.92 32.68 6.59
N GLU A 26 10.78 33.90 6.07
CA GLU A 26 11.83 34.62 5.34
C GLU A 26 12.30 35.82 6.17
N TYR A 27 13.60 36.09 6.12
CA TYR A 27 14.27 37.13 6.89
C TYR A 27 15.18 37.93 5.97
N CYS A 28 15.22 39.25 6.12
CA CYS A 28 16.14 40.10 5.36
C CYS A 28 17.63 39.85 5.74
N GLY A 29 17.90 39.12 6.82
CA GLY A 29 19.25 38.84 7.29
C GLY A 29 19.28 37.98 8.54
N LYS A 30 20.49 37.54 8.91
CA LYS A 30 20.74 36.65 10.05
C LYS A 30 20.31 37.27 11.38
N ASP A 31 20.38 38.59 11.48
CA ASP A 31 19.99 39.32 12.70
C ASP A 31 18.49 39.19 12.97
N CYS A 32 17.65 39.42 11.95
CA CYS A 32 16.20 39.23 12.06
C CYS A 32 15.85 37.77 12.37
N GLN A 33 16.52 36.81 11.72
CA GLN A 33 16.31 35.39 12.04
C GLN A 33 16.66 35.04 13.48
N THR A 34 17.79 35.57 13.99
CA THR A 34 18.24 35.33 15.36
C THR A 34 17.29 35.98 16.37
N GLN A 35 16.77 37.17 16.05
CA GLN A 35 15.79 37.88 16.85
C GLN A 35 14.47 37.11 16.99
N ASP A 36 13.96 36.51 15.91
CA ASP A 36 12.72 35.74 15.94
C ASP A 36 12.89 34.31 16.49
N TRP A 37 14.11 33.77 16.50
CA TRP A 37 14.32 32.38 16.88
C TRP A 37 13.71 31.96 18.25
N PRO A 38 13.78 32.76 19.34
CA PRO A 38 13.16 32.40 20.62
C PRO A 38 11.64 32.14 20.54
N THR A 39 10.95 32.87 19.67
CA THR A 39 9.50 32.76 19.41
C THR A 39 9.23 31.68 18.36
N HIS A 40 9.89 31.76 17.21
CA HIS A 40 9.70 30.85 16.09
C HIS A 40 10.06 29.40 16.40
N LYS A 41 11.10 29.12 17.20
CA LYS A 41 11.55 27.74 17.48
C LYS A 41 10.46 26.83 18.05
N LYS A 42 9.45 27.42 18.72
CA LYS A 42 8.32 26.69 19.31
C LYS A 42 7.33 26.18 18.25
N SER A 43 7.18 26.92 17.16
CA SER A 43 6.28 26.60 16.03
C SER A 43 7.04 26.21 14.75
N CYS A 44 8.37 26.21 14.78
CA CYS A 44 9.25 25.91 13.65
C CYS A 44 9.14 24.45 13.23
N LYS A 45 8.18 24.18 12.36
CA LYS A 45 7.93 22.90 11.71
C LYS A 45 7.89 23.11 10.21
N GLN A 46 8.51 22.22 9.45
CA GLN A 46 8.54 22.33 8.01
C GLN A 46 7.14 22.10 7.45
N GLN A 47 6.60 23.09 6.77
CA GLN A 47 5.25 23.05 6.22
C GLN A 47 5.18 22.07 5.04
N ASN A 48 4.08 21.32 4.98
CA ASN A 48 3.81 20.44 3.85
C ASN A 48 3.61 21.27 2.57
N PHE A 49 3.85 20.65 1.42
CA PHE A 49 3.53 21.21 0.11
C PHE A 49 2.13 20.81 -0.32
N ILE A 50 1.36 21.75 -0.88
CA ILE A 50 0.10 21.43 -1.55
C ILE A 50 0.40 21.13 -3.01
N LEU A 51 0.36 19.87 -3.41
CA LEU A 51 0.55 19.46 -4.81
C LEU A 51 -0.81 19.20 -5.45
N ARG A 52 -1.12 19.95 -6.51
CA ARG A 52 -2.27 19.69 -7.38
C ARG A 52 -1.81 18.80 -8.52
N VAL A 53 -2.45 17.67 -8.69
CA VAL A 53 -2.09 16.62 -9.63
C VAL A 53 -3.26 16.41 -10.59
N ASP A 54 -2.98 16.51 -11.88
CA ASP A 54 -3.96 16.40 -12.95
C ASP A 54 -3.55 15.29 -13.91
N LEU A 55 -4.35 14.23 -14.01
CA LEU A 55 -4.03 13.05 -14.81
C LEU A 55 -4.46 13.26 -16.25
N CYS A 56 -3.49 13.19 -17.17
CA CYS A 56 -3.68 13.28 -18.60
C CYS A 56 -4.71 14.35 -19.05
N PRO A 57 -4.64 15.60 -18.56
CA PRO A 57 -5.69 16.61 -18.77
C PRO A 57 -5.97 17.00 -20.21
N ARG A 58 -5.07 16.64 -21.14
CA ARG A 58 -5.29 16.78 -22.59
C ARG A 58 -6.33 15.80 -23.12
N TYR A 59 -6.49 14.67 -22.47
CA TYR A 59 -7.37 13.56 -22.86
C TYR A 59 -8.58 13.47 -21.91
N LEU A 60 -8.33 13.58 -20.60
CA LEU A 60 -9.33 13.34 -19.56
C LEU A 60 -10.00 14.66 -19.15
N THR A 61 -11.04 15.05 -19.89
CA THR A 61 -11.76 16.31 -19.66
C THR A 61 -13.14 16.12 -19.04
N ASN A 62 -13.78 14.96 -19.24
CA ASN A 62 -15.07 14.62 -18.65
C ASN A 62 -15.28 13.10 -18.53
N PRO A 63 -15.17 12.52 -17.33
CA PRO A 63 -14.66 13.15 -16.11
C PRO A 63 -13.18 13.55 -16.26
N ARG A 64 -12.82 14.71 -15.71
CA ARG A 64 -11.43 14.99 -15.39
C ARG A 64 -11.03 14.14 -14.18
N VAL A 65 -9.75 13.80 -14.06
CA VAL A 65 -9.24 12.97 -12.94
C VAL A 65 -8.12 13.74 -12.24
N THR A 66 -8.38 14.23 -11.03
CA THR A 66 -7.42 15.05 -10.28
C THR A 66 -7.33 14.67 -8.81
N ARG A 67 -6.17 14.94 -8.20
CA ARG A 67 -5.95 14.82 -6.76
C ARG A 67 -5.17 16.03 -6.26
N THR A 68 -5.54 16.55 -5.10
CA THR A 68 -4.76 17.59 -4.39
C THR A 68 -4.25 16.99 -3.10
N LEU A 69 -2.94 16.94 -2.93
CA LEU A 69 -2.28 16.31 -1.78
C LEU A 69 -1.55 17.35 -0.93
N SER A 70 -1.61 17.21 0.39
CA SER A 70 -0.64 17.75 1.35
C SER A 70 0.50 16.75 1.48
N CYS A 71 1.70 17.16 1.09
CA CYS A 71 2.88 16.30 1.03
C CYS A 71 3.93 16.75 2.05
N PRO A 72 4.44 15.85 2.92
CA PRO A 72 5.52 16.18 3.85
C PRO A 72 6.74 16.70 3.11
N ALA A 73 7.27 17.86 3.51
CA ALA A 73 8.39 18.49 2.81
C ALA A 73 9.67 17.64 2.77
N THR A 74 9.85 16.77 3.77
CA THR A 74 10.98 15.84 3.89
C THR A 74 10.76 14.50 3.21
N ALA A 75 9.58 14.25 2.63
CA ALA A 75 9.33 13.01 1.91
C ALA A 75 10.24 12.91 0.68
N SER A 76 10.66 11.68 0.34
CA SER A 76 11.37 11.42 -0.91
C SER A 76 10.41 11.41 -2.10
N PHE A 77 10.94 11.50 -3.32
CA PHE A 77 10.14 11.28 -4.53
C PHE A 77 9.66 9.82 -4.64
N ALA A 78 10.35 8.85 -4.02
CA ALA A 78 9.85 7.49 -3.87
C ALA A 78 8.62 7.44 -2.95
N ASP A 79 8.61 8.19 -1.85
CA ASP A 79 7.42 8.28 -0.97
C ASP A 79 6.25 9.00 -1.66
N LEU A 80 6.55 10.03 -2.46
CA LEU A 80 5.54 10.70 -3.29
C LEU A 80 4.95 9.73 -4.33
N HIS A 81 5.77 8.89 -4.96
CA HIS A 81 5.30 7.84 -5.87
C HIS A 81 4.32 6.89 -5.18
N ASP A 82 4.68 6.35 -4.01
CA ASP A 82 3.79 5.49 -3.22
C ASP A 82 2.44 6.18 -2.93
N ALA A 83 2.49 7.47 -2.56
CA ALA A 83 1.29 8.25 -2.28
C ALA A 83 0.43 8.51 -3.52
N LEU A 84 1.04 8.74 -4.69
CA LEU A 84 0.33 8.92 -5.96
C LEU A 84 -0.36 7.62 -6.40
N GLN A 85 0.32 6.49 -6.26
CA GLN A 85 -0.25 5.18 -6.57
C GLN A 85 -1.51 4.90 -5.74
N ILE A 86 -1.50 5.19 -4.44
CA ILE A 86 -2.72 5.14 -3.61
C ILE A 86 -3.76 6.16 -4.08
N ALA A 87 -3.37 7.43 -4.26
CA ALA A 87 -4.28 8.51 -4.59
C ALA A 87 -5.07 8.29 -5.89
N PHE A 88 -4.46 7.62 -6.88
CA PHE A 88 -5.08 7.28 -8.16
C PHE A 88 -5.61 5.84 -8.24
N GLY A 89 -5.43 5.04 -7.17
CA GLY A 89 -5.96 3.68 -7.09
C GLY A 89 -5.18 2.65 -7.91
N TRP A 90 -3.91 2.93 -8.22
CA TRP A 90 -3.02 2.04 -8.96
C TRP A 90 -2.24 1.08 -8.08
N LYS A 91 -1.59 0.10 -8.71
CA LYS A 91 -1.03 -1.08 -8.04
C LYS A 91 0.49 -1.14 -8.08
N ASN A 92 1.15 -0.11 -8.60
CA ASN A 92 2.60 0.00 -8.66
C ASN A 92 3.24 -1.20 -9.38
N CYS A 93 2.66 -1.58 -10.53
CA CYS A 93 3.10 -2.72 -11.34
C CYS A 93 3.96 -2.32 -12.55
N HIS A 94 4.17 -1.03 -12.77
CA HIS A 94 4.96 -0.51 -13.88
C HIS A 94 6.07 0.46 -13.41
N LEU A 95 7.00 0.75 -14.32
CA LEU A 95 8.05 1.75 -14.11
C LEU A 95 7.47 3.16 -14.05
N HIS A 96 8.23 4.07 -13.44
CA HIS A 96 7.87 5.46 -13.29
C HIS A 96 9.09 6.38 -13.28
N GLU A 97 8.84 7.66 -13.54
CA GLU A 97 9.84 8.72 -13.41
C GLU A 97 9.16 10.06 -13.10
N PHE A 98 9.95 11.01 -12.60
CA PHE A 98 9.54 12.40 -12.49
C PHE A 98 10.46 13.30 -13.31
N GLU A 99 9.90 14.23 -14.06
CA GLU A 99 10.61 15.25 -14.81
C GLU A 99 10.26 16.64 -14.25
N VAL A 100 11.26 17.42 -13.84
CA VAL A 100 11.06 18.81 -13.43
C VAL A 100 11.32 19.70 -14.63
N LEU A 101 10.28 20.32 -15.17
CA LEU A 101 10.35 21.06 -16.42
C LEU A 101 11.02 22.43 -16.22
N SER A 102 11.70 22.94 -17.25
CA SER A 102 12.28 24.29 -17.21
C SER A 102 11.24 25.41 -17.28
N HIS A 103 9.98 25.10 -17.59
CA HIS A 103 8.86 26.05 -17.61
C HIS A 103 7.91 25.88 -16.42
N SER A 104 7.15 26.95 -16.17
CA SER A 104 6.09 26.98 -15.14
C SER A 104 4.68 26.90 -15.72
N GLU A 105 4.57 27.08 -17.04
CA GLU A 105 3.28 27.02 -17.71
C GLU A 105 2.79 25.58 -17.82
N PHE A 106 1.47 25.42 -17.71
CA PHE A 106 0.75 24.25 -18.18
C PHE A 106 0.83 24.25 -19.71
N MET A 107 2.00 23.93 -20.27
CA MET A 107 2.12 23.73 -21.71
C MET A 107 1.57 22.33 -22.01
N GLY A 108 0.25 22.24 -22.14
CA GLY A 108 -0.29 21.26 -23.05
C GLY A 108 0.34 21.58 -24.41
N TYR A 109 1.21 20.68 -24.88
CA TYR A 109 1.94 20.71 -26.17
C TYR A 109 3.40 21.17 -26.10
N GLY A 110 4.30 20.19 -26.13
CA GLY A 110 5.37 20.15 -27.12
C GLY A 110 5.16 18.89 -27.96
N SER A 111 5.28 19.00 -29.28
CA SER A 111 5.39 17.86 -30.21
C SER A 111 6.25 16.74 -29.59
N SER A 112 5.87 15.48 -29.78
CA SER A 112 6.66 14.28 -29.41
C SER A 112 8.11 14.29 -29.97
N PHE A 113 8.46 15.28 -30.79
CA PHE A 113 9.76 15.48 -31.42
C PHE A 113 10.57 16.67 -30.89
N SER A 114 10.06 17.45 -29.93
CA SER A 114 10.88 18.47 -29.25
C SER A 114 11.29 17.94 -27.88
N PRO A 115 12.59 17.79 -27.59
CA PRO A 115 13.02 17.38 -26.26
C PRO A 115 12.49 18.40 -25.25
N ARG A 116 11.67 17.92 -24.32
CA ARG A 116 11.22 18.73 -23.18
C ARG A 116 12.48 19.08 -22.40
N ALA A 117 12.72 20.37 -22.21
CA ALA A 117 13.89 20.82 -21.47
C ALA A 117 13.65 20.57 -19.97
N ALA A 118 14.06 19.38 -19.51
CA ALA A 118 14.07 18.98 -18.12
C ALA A 118 15.22 19.66 -17.37
N LEU A 119 14.92 20.22 -16.20
CA LEU A 119 15.92 20.66 -15.22
C LEU A 119 16.44 19.49 -14.40
N LEU A 120 15.56 18.53 -14.08
CA LEU A 120 15.88 17.31 -13.33
C LEU A 120 15.08 16.14 -13.91
N LEU A 121 15.70 14.97 -13.93
CA LEU A 121 15.05 13.69 -14.14
C LEU A 121 15.24 12.87 -12.87
N ILE A 122 14.15 12.41 -12.25
CA ILE A 122 14.18 11.76 -10.94
C ILE A 122 13.57 10.37 -11.08
N SER A 123 14.41 9.35 -11.03
CA SER A 123 14.05 7.97 -11.37
C SER A 123 14.38 6.98 -10.25
N PRO A 124 13.73 5.80 -10.23
CA PRO A 124 14.15 4.66 -9.42
C PRO A 124 15.64 4.34 -9.59
N SER A 125 16.29 3.87 -8.52
CA SER A 125 17.74 3.59 -8.54
C SER A 125 18.14 2.51 -9.55
N ASP A 126 17.27 1.54 -9.79
CA ASP A 126 17.45 0.44 -10.74
C ASP A 126 17.30 0.86 -12.20
N MET A 127 16.80 2.08 -12.45
CA MET A 127 16.77 2.70 -13.77
C MET A 127 17.94 3.65 -14.03
N LEU A 128 18.84 3.82 -13.05
CA LEU A 128 19.99 4.70 -13.17
C LEU A 128 21.24 3.84 -13.37
N GLU A 129 21.87 3.98 -14.53
CA GLU A 129 23.17 3.37 -14.80
C GLU A 129 24.28 4.33 -14.38
N GLU A 130 25.26 3.85 -13.60
CA GLU A 130 26.31 4.71 -13.01
C GLU A 130 27.21 5.37 -14.07
N GLU A 131 27.34 4.75 -15.25
CA GLU A 131 28.25 5.21 -16.30
C GLU A 131 27.66 6.32 -17.19
N ASP A 132 26.32 6.45 -17.24
CA ASP A 132 25.61 7.38 -18.14
C ASP A 132 24.89 8.53 -17.38
N GLN A 133 25.13 8.67 -16.08
CA GLN A 133 24.39 9.59 -15.24
C GLN A 133 24.80 11.06 -15.46
N GLU A 134 23.88 11.88 -15.95
CA GLU A 134 24.07 13.33 -16.01
C GLU A 134 23.80 13.99 -14.65
N GLU A 135 24.31 15.21 -14.44
CA GLU A 135 24.07 15.95 -13.17
C GLU A 135 22.58 16.17 -12.88
N LYS A 136 21.74 16.24 -13.92
CA LYS A 136 20.29 16.40 -13.82
C LYS A 136 19.57 15.13 -13.35
N ASP A 137 20.21 13.96 -13.46
CA ASP A 137 19.62 12.67 -13.11
C ASP A 137 19.77 12.41 -11.61
N LYS A 138 18.65 12.14 -10.95
CA LYS A 138 18.58 11.98 -9.50
C LYS A 138 17.86 10.70 -9.13
N CYS A 139 18.29 10.09 -8.03
CA CYS A 139 17.59 8.95 -7.46
C CYS A 139 16.36 9.40 -6.65
N ASN A 140 15.20 8.81 -6.93
CA ASN A 140 13.93 9.18 -6.31
C ASN A 140 13.90 8.94 -4.78
N SER A 141 14.61 7.95 -4.27
CA SER A 141 14.69 7.64 -2.84
C SER A 141 15.63 8.55 -2.07
N LYS A 142 16.56 9.23 -2.76
CA LYS A 142 17.53 10.17 -2.18
C LYS A 142 17.14 11.63 -2.35
N THR A 143 16.27 11.92 -3.31
CA THR A 143 15.79 13.27 -3.61
C THR A 143 14.54 13.56 -2.81
N VAL A 144 14.55 14.63 -2.02
CA VAL A 144 13.43 15.00 -1.14
C VAL A 144 12.69 16.22 -1.66
N LEU A 145 11.38 16.30 -1.36
CA LEU A 145 10.49 17.28 -1.96
C LEU A 145 10.94 18.73 -1.77
N TYR A 146 11.43 19.12 -0.59
CA TYR A 146 11.88 20.50 -0.37
C TYR A 146 13.09 20.89 -1.24
N GLN A 147 13.98 19.95 -1.57
CA GLN A 147 15.15 20.25 -2.42
C GLN A 147 14.72 20.70 -3.82
N VAL A 148 13.62 20.14 -4.32
CA VAL A 148 13.09 20.46 -5.64
C VAL A 148 12.09 21.60 -5.57
N LEU A 149 11.10 21.53 -4.68
CA LEU A 149 9.99 22.49 -4.64
C LEU A 149 10.38 23.85 -4.02
N ASP A 150 11.46 23.91 -3.22
CA ASP A 150 12.10 25.16 -2.80
C ASP A 150 13.43 25.45 -3.52
N GLY A 151 13.87 24.56 -4.42
CA GLY A 151 15.12 24.72 -5.14
C GLY A 151 15.13 25.99 -5.98
N GLU A 152 16.26 26.69 -6.02
CA GLU A 152 16.39 28.01 -6.67
C GLU A 152 15.96 28.00 -8.15
N LEU A 153 16.34 26.93 -8.88
CA LEU A 153 16.03 26.77 -10.31
C LEU A 153 14.67 26.09 -10.57
N THR A 154 14.19 25.31 -9.60
CA THR A 154 13.08 24.36 -9.75
C THR A 154 11.79 24.81 -9.05
N ARG A 155 11.87 25.79 -8.15
CA ARG A 155 10.70 26.34 -7.46
C ARG A 155 9.68 26.91 -8.44
N GLY A 156 8.43 26.49 -8.28
CA GLY A 156 7.31 26.94 -9.11
C GLY A 156 7.32 26.36 -10.53
N LYS A 157 8.21 25.41 -10.83
CA LYS A 157 8.20 24.67 -12.07
C LYS A 157 7.16 23.55 -12.03
N THR A 158 6.72 23.15 -13.22
CA THR A 158 5.84 21.99 -13.40
C THR A 158 6.65 20.71 -13.20
N ILE A 159 6.09 19.77 -12.44
CA ILE A 159 6.61 18.41 -12.33
C ILE A 159 5.70 17.51 -13.16
N LEU A 160 6.29 16.72 -14.05
CA LEU A 160 5.60 15.66 -14.77
C LEU A 160 5.93 14.34 -14.08
N TYR A 161 4.91 13.60 -13.65
CA TYR A 161 5.07 12.23 -13.17
C TYR A 161 4.54 11.27 -14.23
N ARG A 162 5.40 10.41 -14.76
CA ARG A 162 5.04 9.39 -15.75
C ARG A 162 5.00 8.04 -15.08
N TYR A 163 3.92 7.31 -15.33
CA TYR A 163 3.72 5.95 -14.84
C TYR A 163 3.28 5.06 -15.99
N ASP A 164 3.82 3.84 -16.03
CA ASP A 164 3.64 2.89 -17.11
C ASP A 164 4.06 3.46 -18.47
N PHE A 165 5.31 3.21 -18.85
CA PHE A 165 5.84 3.68 -20.13
C PHE A 165 5.19 3.02 -21.36
N GLY A 166 4.44 1.93 -21.17
CA GLY A 166 3.62 1.32 -22.23
C GLY A 166 2.35 2.14 -22.50
N ASP A 167 1.62 2.47 -21.44
CA ASP A 167 0.36 3.21 -21.50
C ASP A 167 0.52 4.75 -21.47
N ASP A 168 1.70 5.22 -21.09
CA ASP A 168 2.16 6.60 -21.00
C ASP A 168 1.25 7.52 -20.16
N TRP A 169 0.97 7.12 -18.92
CA TRP A 169 0.18 7.95 -18.01
C TRP A 169 0.99 9.15 -17.52
N GLU A 170 0.58 10.34 -17.94
CA GLU A 170 1.20 11.61 -17.55
C GLU A 170 0.38 12.31 -16.46
N HIS A 171 1.03 12.67 -15.34
CA HIS A 171 0.43 13.49 -14.30
C HIS A 171 1.13 14.84 -14.28
N ILE A 172 0.34 15.89 -14.46
CA ILE A 172 0.83 17.25 -14.40
C ILE A 172 0.69 17.73 -12.96
N MET A 173 1.81 18.04 -12.33
CA MET A 173 1.88 18.41 -10.93
C MET A 173 2.37 19.85 -10.77
N ILE A 174 1.63 20.62 -9.99
CA ILE A 174 1.95 22.01 -9.66
C ILE A 174 1.87 22.21 -8.16
N CYS A 175 2.88 22.86 -7.59
CA CYS A 175 2.86 23.29 -6.20
C CYS A 175 1.94 24.50 -6.04
N GLY A 176 0.77 24.27 -5.44
CA GLY A 176 -0.26 25.28 -5.20
C GLY A 176 -0.05 26.08 -3.91
N GLY A 177 0.93 25.73 -3.07
CA GLY A 177 1.23 26.43 -1.83
C GLY A 177 1.73 25.53 -0.70
N ARG A 178 1.45 25.95 0.53
CA ARG A 178 1.85 25.27 1.77
C ARG A 178 0.62 24.85 2.57
N ALA A 179 0.76 23.76 3.32
CA ALA A 179 -0.21 23.29 4.30
C ALA A 179 0.45 23.15 5.67
N ASP A 180 -0.37 22.91 6.69
CA ASP A 180 0.14 22.65 8.03
C ASP A 180 1.06 21.42 8.05
N PRO A 181 2.11 21.44 8.88
CA PRO A 181 3.04 20.32 9.01
C PRO A 181 2.34 19.03 9.44
N SER A 182 2.55 17.97 8.67
CA SER A 182 2.11 16.60 9.01
C SER A 182 3.16 15.60 8.54
N ALA A 183 3.31 14.50 9.27
CA ALA A 183 4.17 13.39 8.86
C ALA A 183 3.59 12.57 7.70
N ASN A 184 2.27 12.65 7.50
CA ASN A 184 1.55 11.83 6.53
C ASN A 184 1.21 12.64 5.27
N PHE A 185 1.11 11.93 4.16
CA PHE A 185 0.40 12.44 2.98
C PHE A 185 -1.10 12.49 3.29
N GLU A 186 -1.77 13.52 2.76
CA GLU A 186 -3.21 13.68 2.93
C GLU A 186 -3.83 14.25 1.66
N LEU A 187 -4.89 13.62 1.17
CA LEU A 187 -5.74 14.16 0.13
C LEU A 187 -6.59 15.28 0.71
N LEU A 188 -6.54 16.44 0.06
CA LEU A 188 -7.32 17.64 0.38
C LEU A 188 -8.56 17.76 -0.50
N GLY A 189 -8.50 17.25 -1.73
CA GLY A 189 -9.61 17.26 -2.70
C GLY A 189 -9.22 16.59 -4.02
N GLY A 190 -10.14 16.58 -4.98
CA GLY A 190 -9.97 15.89 -6.24
C GLY A 190 -11.31 15.61 -6.92
N GLU A 191 -11.25 15.06 -8.13
CA GLU A 191 -12.41 14.70 -8.95
C GLU A 191 -12.11 13.45 -9.78
N GLY A 192 -13.15 12.73 -10.18
CA GLY A 192 -13.06 11.61 -11.12
C GLY A 192 -12.60 10.29 -10.50
N HIS A 193 -13.16 9.20 -11.05
CA HIS A 193 -12.73 7.85 -10.77
C HIS A 193 -11.27 7.63 -11.21
N GLY A 194 -10.50 6.82 -10.46
CA GLY A 194 -9.14 6.44 -10.87
C GLY A 194 -9.15 5.63 -12.17
N CYS A 195 -8.17 5.84 -13.05
CA CYS A 195 -8.09 5.08 -14.30
C CYS A 195 -7.69 3.62 -14.05
N ALA A 196 -8.21 2.70 -14.85
CA ALA A 196 -7.83 1.29 -14.79
C ALA A 196 -6.37 1.08 -15.21
N GLU A 197 -5.66 0.20 -14.48
CA GLU A 197 -4.36 -0.35 -14.90
C GLU A 197 -4.51 -1.12 -16.22
N ASP A 198 -3.50 -1.06 -17.09
CA ASP A 198 -3.43 -1.82 -18.36
C ASP A 198 -4.60 -1.58 -19.35
N VAL A 199 -5.33 -0.47 -19.21
CA VAL A 199 -6.47 -0.16 -20.08
C VAL A 199 -6.03 0.37 -21.46
N ARG A 200 -4.72 0.47 -21.73
CA ARG A 200 -4.11 1.02 -22.96
C ARG A 200 -4.11 2.54 -23.00
N GLY A 201 -3.72 3.13 -21.88
CA GLY A 201 -3.51 4.56 -21.71
C GLY A 201 -4.81 5.38 -21.76
N PRO A 202 -4.70 6.71 -21.91
CA PRO A 202 -5.83 7.62 -21.84
C PRO A 202 -6.94 7.32 -22.86
N ASN A 203 -6.56 6.92 -24.08
CA ASN A 203 -7.52 6.57 -25.13
C ASN A 203 -8.29 5.29 -24.81
N GLY A 204 -7.64 4.32 -24.18
CA GLY A 204 -8.29 3.10 -23.73
C GLY A 204 -9.31 3.37 -22.63
N TRP A 205 -8.95 4.22 -21.66
CA TRP A 205 -9.86 4.66 -20.60
C TRP A 205 -11.09 5.41 -21.14
N ILE A 206 -10.89 6.32 -22.11
CA ILE A 206 -12.00 7.02 -22.78
C ILE A 206 -12.96 6.01 -23.42
N LYS A 207 -12.42 5.02 -24.16
CA LYS A 207 -13.25 3.96 -24.78
C LYS A 207 -14.00 3.11 -23.75
N LEU A 208 -13.40 2.87 -22.58
CA LEU A 208 -14.08 2.17 -21.49
C LEU A 208 -15.26 3.00 -20.97
N ILE A 209 -15.07 4.30 -20.73
CA ILE A 209 -16.16 5.21 -20.33
C ILE A 209 -17.27 5.23 -21.40
N GLU A 210 -16.91 5.35 -22.68
CA GLU A 210 -17.87 5.28 -23.80
C GLU A 210 -18.64 3.97 -23.84
N ALA A 211 -18.01 2.84 -23.47
CA ALA A 211 -18.67 1.55 -23.34
C ALA A 211 -19.75 1.58 -22.25
N TYR A 212 -19.44 2.15 -21.07
CA TYR A 212 -20.39 2.30 -19.96
C TYR A 212 -21.54 3.26 -20.26
N ASP A 213 -21.28 4.33 -21.03
CA ASP A 213 -22.27 5.31 -21.45
C ASP A 213 -23.19 4.81 -22.57
N SER A 214 -22.83 3.71 -23.24
CA SER A 214 -23.67 3.11 -24.27
C SER A 214 -24.89 2.41 -23.66
N ASN A 215 -26.08 2.80 -24.11
CA ASN A 215 -27.33 2.09 -23.78
C ASN A 215 -27.41 0.68 -24.40
N ASN A 216 -26.68 0.45 -25.50
CA ASN A 216 -26.65 -0.82 -26.21
C ASN A 216 -25.20 -1.18 -26.57
N PRO A 217 -24.38 -1.61 -25.60
CA PRO A 217 -22.97 -1.87 -25.84
C PRO A 217 -22.80 -3.03 -26.82
N THR A 218 -21.89 -2.81 -27.79
CA THR A 218 -21.42 -3.85 -28.72
C THR A 218 -20.75 -5.00 -27.96
N LYS A 219 -20.54 -6.14 -28.63
CA LYS A 219 -19.85 -7.28 -28.01
C LYS A 219 -18.47 -6.90 -27.46
N THR A 220 -17.70 -6.13 -28.21
CA THR A 220 -16.37 -5.65 -27.77
C THR A 220 -16.47 -4.71 -26.58
N GLN A 221 -17.45 -3.79 -26.56
CA GLN A 221 -17.67 -2.91 -25.42
C GLN A 221 -18.02 -3.69 -24.15
N ARG A 222 -18.86 -4.73 -24.26
CA ARG A 222 -19.16 -5.61 -23.12
C ARG A 222 -17.92 -6.32 -22.62
N GLN A 223 -17.09 -6.86 -23.51
CA GLN A 223 -15.83 -7.50 -23.12
C GLN A 223 -14.89 -6.54 -22.36
N THR A 224 -14.82 -5.27 -22.76
CA THR A 224 -14.02 -4.27 -22.03
C THR A 224 -14.62 -3.92 -20.66
N ILE A 225 -15.96 -3.87 -20.56
CA ILE A 225 -16.66 -3.70 -19.28
C ILE A 225 -16.38 -4.88 -18.35
N ASP A 226 -16.63 -6.10 -18.82
CA ASP A 226 -16.43 -7.34 -18.06
C ASP A 226 -14.96 -7.45 -17.57
N TRP A 227 -14.00 -7.13 -18.45
CA TRP A 227 -12.59 -7.07 -18.08
C TRP A 227 -12.31 -6.07 -16.94
N PHE A 228 -12.89 -4.87 -16.98
CA PHE A 228 -12.68 -3.89 -15.90
C PHE A 228 -13.37 -4.30 -14.60
N GLU A 229 -14.53 -4.96 -14.65
CA GLU A 229 -15.26 -5.38 -13.44
C GLU A 229 -14.64 -6.63 -12.79
N GLU A 230 -13.97 -7.48 -13.59
CA GLU A 230 -13.57 -8.82 -13.15
C GLU A 230 -12.05 -9.06 -13.13
N GLU A 231 -11.30 -8.45 -14.05
CA GLU A 231 -9.91 -8.85 -14.35
C GLU A 231 -8.86 -7.77 -14.09
N ALA A 232 -9.19 -6.49 -14.29
CA ALA A 232 -8.24 -5.39 -14.12
C ALA A 232 -7.59 -5.39 -12.72
N HIS A 233 -6.31 -5.02 -12.64
CA HIS A 233 -5.53 -5.04 -11.40
C HIS A 233 -6.15 -4.14 -10.31
N ASN A 234 -6.79 -3.05 -10.70
CA ASN A 234 -7.57 -2.14 -9.86
C ASN A 234 -9.05 -2.10 -10.25
N LYS A 235 -9.61 -3.26 -10.64
CA LYS A 235 -11.02 -3.43 -11.00
C LYS A 235 -11.99 -2.79 -10.01
N ASP A 236 -13.13 -2.37 -10.54
CA ASP A 236 -14.30 -2.00 -9.76
C ASP A 236 -15.52 -2.78 -10.26
N SER A 237 -16.03 -3.70 -9.43
CA SER A 237 -17.19 -4.53 -9.74
C SER A 237 -18.51 -3.75 -9.82
N TYR A 238 -18.54 -2.49 -9.36
CA TYR A 238 -19.69 -1.60 -9.54
C TYR A 238 -19.65 -0.84 -10.88
N GLY A 239 -18.51 -0.89 -11.57
CA GLY A 239 -18.31 -0.28 -12.88
C GLY A 239 -18.37 1.25 -12.86
N LEU A 240 -18.54 1.86 -14.04
CA LEU A 240 -18.42 3.31 -14.24
C LEU A 240 -19.72 3.99 -14.70
N ARG A 241 -20.85 3.28 -14.64
CA ARG A 241 -22.11 3.78 -15.19
C ARG A 241 -22.63 5.02 -14.43
N GLY A 242 -23.08 6.02 -15.19
CA GLY A 242 -23.76 7.20 -14.63
C GLY A 242 -22.83 8.04 -13.76
N ALA A 243 -23.19 8.21 -12.48
CA ALA A 243 -22.39 9.01 -11.55
C ALA A 243 -21.07 8.32 -11.14
N ALA A 244 -20.96 7.00 -11.27
CA ALA A 244 -19.81 6.23 -10.77
C ALA A 244 -18.47 6.65 -11.40
N LYS A 245 -18.45 7.03 -12.68
CA LYS A 245 -17.23 7.57 -13.34
C LYS A 245 -16.70 8.88 -12.72
N TYR A 246 -17.53 9.60 -11.97
CA TYR A 246 -17.15 10.84 -11.28
C TYR A 246 -16.76 10.63 -9.81
N THR A 247 -17.07 9.46 -9.23
CA THR A 247 -16.91 9.22 -7.80
C THR A 247 -15.53 8.70 -7.45
N TRP A 248 -15.06 9.12 -6.29
CA TRP A 248 -13.87 8.62 -5.63
C TRP A 248 -14.05 8.78 -4.11
N ASP A 249 -13.38 7.94 -3.32
CA ASP A 249 -13.54 7.91 -1.87
C ASP A 249 -12.33 8.54 -1.18
N LYS A 250 -12.45 9.83 -0.85
CA LYS A 250 -11.38 10.60 -0.19
C LYS A 250 -10.99 10.01 1.16
N ASP A 251 -11.97 9.57 1.94
CA ASP A 251 -11.74 9.12 3.31
C ASP A 251 -11.05 7.75 3.30
N LYS A 252 -11.51 6.82 2.45
CA LYS A 252 -10.85 5.53 2.22
C LYS A 252 -9.41 5.70 1.76
N LEU A 253 -9.15 6.58 0.80
CA LEU A 253 -7.79 6.84 0.33
C LEU A 253 -6.92 7.51 1.40
N ASN A 254 -7.47 8.40 2.22
CA ASN A 254 -6.75 8.99 3.35
C ASN A 254 -6.46 7.99 4.47
N ILE A 255 -7.28 6.95 4.65
CA ILE A 255 -6.97 5.83 5.54
C ILE A 255 -5.75 5.09 4.99
N ALA A 256 -5.75 4.69 3.71
CA ALA A 256 -4.61 4.03 3.07
C ALA A 256 -3.32 4.89 3.09
N LEU A 257 -3.42 6.19 2.86
CA LEU A 257 -2.25 7.10 2.94
C LEU A 257 -1.65 7.18 4.36
N LYS A 258 -2.45 7.00 5.41
CA LYS A 258 -1.93 6.91 6.79
C LYS A 258 -1.22 5.58 7.03
N GLU A 259 -1.63 4.52 6.34
CA GLU A 259 -1.02 3.19 6.44
C GLU A 259 0.40 3.15 5.83
N LEU A 260 0.75 4.07 4.93
CA LEU A 260 2.11 4.22 4.40
C LEU A 260 3.15 4.62 5.47
N ASP A 261 2.72 5.19 6.60
CA ASP A 261 3.63 5.66 7.64
C ASP A 261 4.31 4.48 8.37
N THR A 262 5.59 4.33 8.09
CA THR A 262 6.47 3.33 8.70
C THR A 262 7.38 3.91 9.79
N SER A 263 7.27 5.21 10.08
CA SER A 263 8.15 5.89 11.04
C SER A 263 7.98 5.41 12.49
N SER A 264 6.81 4.85 12.81
CA SER A 264 6.46 4.27 14.11
C SER A 264 6.85 2.79 14.25
N LEU A 265 7.60 2.21 13.29
CA LEU A 265 8.11 0.83 13.39
C LEU A 265 9.29 0.67 14.36
N SER A 266 9.75 1.75 15.01
CA SER A 266 10.83 1.70 15.98
C SER A 266 10.37 1.19 17.35
N GLY A 267 10.56 -0.11 17.59
CA GLY A 267 11.00 -0.59 18.91
C GLY A 267 9.99 -1.26 19.83
N ASP A 268 8.73 -1.45 19.43
CA ASP A 268 7.78 -2.21 20.27
C ASP A 268 7.76 -3.68 19.82
N ALA A 269 8.45 -4.56 20.57
CA ALA A 269 8.72 -5.96 20.25
C ALA A 269 7.47 -6.89 20.25
N SER A 270 6.27 -6.32 20.16
CA SER A 270 4.99 -7.02 20.23
C SER A 270 3.95 -6.39 19.30
N SER A 271 4.32 -6.15 18.04
CA SER A 271 3.36 -5.70 17.02
C SER A 271 2.90 -6.84 16.14
N ILE A 272 1.63 -6.81 15.73
CA ILE A 272 1.04 -7.69 14.71
C ILE A 272 0.66 -6.83 13.51
N LEU A 273 0.95 -7.33 12.30
CA LEU A 273 0.44 -6.75 11.06
C LEU A 273 -0.72 -7.59 10.53
N LEU A 274 -1.92 -7.00 10.43
CA LEU A 274 -3.02 -7.52 9.64
C LEU A 274 -2.88 -7.03 8.20
N VAL A 275 -2.97 -7.94 7.24
CA VAL A 275 -2.93 -7.63 5.81
C VAL A 275 -4.27 -8.00 5.20
N SER A 276 -5.04 -6.98 4.83
CA SER A 276 -6.47 -7.04 4.53
C SER A 276 -6.80 -6.34 3.22
N LEU A 277 -6.24 -6.84 2.11
CA LEU A 277 -6.33 -6.23 0.78
C LEU A 277 -7.70 -6.44 0.10
N GLY A 278 -8.48 -7.39 0.60
CA GLY A 278 -9.86 -7.65 0.19
C GLY A 278 -10.84 -7.47 1.35
N LYS A 279 -10.61 -6.47 2.21
CA LYS A 279 -11.43 -6.23 3.40
C LYS A 279 -12.86 -5.85 3.03
N GLU A 280 -13.80 -6.62 3.55
CA GLU A 280 -15.24 -6.40 3.38
C GLU A 280 -15.80 -5.43 4.43
N TYR A 281 -16.89 -4.69 4.13
CA TYR A 281 -17.42 -3.66 5.03
C TYR A 281 -17.89 -4.20 6.40
N TRP A 282 -18.23 -5.49 6.46
CA TRP A 282 -18.69 -6.18 7.67
C TRP A 282 -17.56 -6.86 8.46
N PHE A 283 -16.33 -6.85 7.94
CA PHE A 283 -15.19 -7.52 8.54
C PHE A 283 -14.95 -7.07 9.99
N ASP A 284 -14.89 -5.77 10.24
CA ASP A 284 -14.61 -5.24 11.58
C ASP A 284 -15.67 -5.63 12.60
N GLY A 285 -16.95 -5.66 12.19
CA GLY A 285 -18.04 -6.09 13.05
C GLY A 285 -18.01 -7.59 13.34
N MET A 286 -17.73 -8.40 12.31
CA MET A 286 -17.66 -9.86 12.45
C MET A 286 -16.50 -10.32 13.33
N TYR A 287 -15.35 -9.66 13.24
CA TYR A 287 -14.13 -10.07 13.95
C TYR A 287 -13.75 -9.17 15.14
N ALA A 288 -14.66 -8.31 15.59
CA ALA A 288 -14.41 -7.31 16.64
C ALA A 288 -13.76 -7.91 17.90
N ASP A 289 -14.32 -9.01 18.43
CA ASP A 289 -13.84 -9.65 19.65
C ASP A 289 -12.45 -10.29 19.48
N MET A 290 -12.19 -10.91 18.32
CA MET A 290 -10.90 -11.50 17.99
C MET A 290 -9.83 -10.40 17.86
N ILE A 291 -10.14 -9.31 17.16
CA ILE A 291 -9.24 -8.15 17.01
C ILE A 291 -9.01 -7.47 18.37
N ALA A 292 -10.03 -7.34 19.22
CA ALA A 292 -9.88 -6.81 20.57
C ALA A 292 -8.95 -7.69 21.42
N LYS A 293 -9.10 -9.02 21.35
CA LYS A 293 -8.19 -9.96 22.03
C LYS A 293 -6.75 -9.84 21.50
N LEU A 294 -6.53 -9.68 20.20
CA LEU A 294 -5.19 -9.39 19.64
C LEU A 294 -4.62 -8.06 20.19
N ARG A 295 -5.42 -6.99 20.17
CA ARG A 295 -5.04 -5.66 20.67
C ARG A 295 -4.74 -5.66 22.18
N SER A 296 -5.29 -6.60 22.93
CA SER A 296 -4.96 -6.78 24.36
C SER A 296 -3.56 -7.35 24.61
N LYS A 297 -2.93 -7.95 23.58
CA LYS A 297 -1.62 -8.61 23.66
C LYS A 297 -0.53 -7.91 22.86
N ALA A 298 -0.90 -7.22 21.79
CA ALA A 298 0.00 -6.64 20.82
C ALA A 298 -0.54 -5.33 20.26
N THR A 299 0.37 -4.46 19.81
CA THR A 299 0.00 -3.36 18.92
C THR A 299 -0.42 -3.95 17.58
N VAL A 300 -1.71 -3.85 17.23
CA VAL A 300 -2.23 -4.35 15.96
C VAL A 300 -2.29 -3.23 14.94
N ARG A 301 -1.52 -3.35 13.87
CA ARG A 301 -1.59 -2.50 12.69
C ARG A 301 -2.28 -3.25 11.57
N GLU A 302 -3.13 -2.57 10.81
CA GLU A 302 -3.77 -3.11 9.62
C GLU A 302 -3.34 -2.32 8.39
N VAL A 303 -3.17 -3.03 7.27
CA VAL A 303 -2.94 -2.44 5.95
C VAL A 303 -3.98 -2.99 4.97
N THR A 304 -4.54 -2.09 4.18
CA THR A 304 -5.66 -2.38 3.26
C THR A 304 -5.30 -2.12 1.79
N ASP A 305 -4.10 -1.61 1.53
CA ASP A 305 -3.56 -1.44 0.19
C ASP A 305 -2.23 -2.19 -0.03
N SER A 306 -1.97 -2.57 -1.28
CA SER A 306 -0.80 -3.40 -1.65
C SER A 306 0.54 -2.67 -1.47
N ILE A 307 0.56 -1.34 -1.56
CA ILE A 307 1.78 -0.53 -1.46
C ILE A 307 2.20 -0.45 0.01
N SER A 308 1.27 -0.12 0.91
CA SER A 308 1.52 -0.14 2.36
C SER A 308 1.88 -1.55 2.83
N ALA A 309 1.16 -2.58 2.39
CA ALA A 309 1.49 -3.96 2.69
C ALA A 309 2.92 -4.30 2.25
N MET A 310 3.32 -3.88 1.06
CA MET A 310 4.66 -4.14 0.55
C MET A 310 5.76 -3.44 1.35
N LYS A 311 5.54 -2.16 1.67
CA LYS A 311 6.46 -1.35 2.47
C LYS A 311 6.65 -1.94 3.87
N HIS A 312 5.57 -2.42 4.48
CA HIS A 312 5.63 -3.07 5.78
C HIS A 312 6.34 -4.42 5.71
N VAL A 313 5.98 -5.31 4.77
CA VAL A 313 6.57 -6.66 4.67
C VAL A 313 8.07 -6.59 4.36
N LYS A 314 8.55 -5.74 3.44
CA LYS A 314 9.98 -5.62 3.14
C LYS A 314 10.84 -5.15 4.32
N LYS A 315 10.27 -4.39 5.26
CA LYS A 315 11.00 -3.83 6.42
C LYS A 315 10.80 -4.65 7.71
N SER A 316 10.12 -5.79 7.68
CA SER A 316 9.34 -6.29 8.83
C SER A 316 10.01 -7.23 9.82
N ILE A 317 11.12 -7.91 9.53
CA ILE A 317 11.45 -9.11 10.33
C ILE A 317 11.71 -8.87 11.82
N GLN A 318 12.09 -7.65 12.18
CA GLN A 318 12.30 -7.25 13.56
C GLN A 318 11.08 -6.50 14.16
N ASN A 319 10.08 -6.17 13.34
CA ASN A 319 9.00 -5.27 13.72
C ASN A 319 7.72 -6.01 14.10
N TYR A 320 7.50 -7.22 13.60
CA TYR A 320 6.26 -7.97 13.86
C TYR A 320 6.51 -9.35 14.46
N VAL A 321 5.73 -9.71 15.47
CA VAL A 321 5.71 -11.07 16.01
C VAL A 321 5.00 -12.04 15.05
N ALA A 322 4.01 -11.53 14.32
CA ALA A 322 3.31 -12.25 13.26
C ALA A 322 2.72 -11.27 12.25
N ILE A 323 2.66 -11.72 10.99
CA ILE A 323 1.85 -11.12 9.93
C ILE A 323 0.65 -12.04 9.72
N ILE A 324 -0.56 -11.49 9.78
CA ILE A 324 -1.79 -12.25 9.60
C ILE A 324 -2.45 -11.78 8.30
N VAL A 325 -2.63 -12.70 7.37
CA VAL A 325 -3.37 -12.48 6.12
C VAL A 325 -4.83 -12.84 6.38
N THR A 326 -5.74 -11.91 6.08
CA THR A 326 -7.14 -12.02 6.53
C THR A 326 -8.12 -12.41 5.44
N ASP A 327 -7.71 -12.36 4.17
CA ASP A 327 -8.60 -12.55 3.02
C ASP A 327 -7.98 -13.44 1.93
N ALA A 328 -8.85 -14.11 1.17
CA ALA A 328 -8.43 -15.05 0.14
C ALA A 328 -8.00 -14.36 -1.17
N VAL A 329 -8.13 -13.02 -1.29
CA VAL A 329 -7.75 -12.34 -2.54
C VAL A 329 -6.26 -12.47 -2.81
N PHE A 330 -5.45 -12.70 -1.78
CA PHE A 330 -4.04 -13.06 -1.86
C PHE A 330 -3.72 -14.28 -2.73
N MET A 331 -4.68 -15.17 -2.96
CA MET A 331 -4.49 -16.34 -3.83
C MET A 331 -4.57 -15.97 -5.33
N ARG A 332 -4.94 -14.73 -5.67
CA ARG A 332 -5.04 -14.23 -7.03
C ARG A 332 -3.68 -13.76 -7.56
N PRO A 333 -3.40 -13.91 -8.88
CA PRO A 333 -2.14 -13.47 -9.49
C PRO A 333 -1.78 -12.00 -9.26
N THR A 334 -2.77 -11.12 -9.14
CA THR A 334 -2.61 -9.68 -8.90
C THR A 334 -1.76 -9.38 -7.65
N TYR A 335 -1.78 -10.25 -6.64
CA TYR A 335 -1.03 -10.05 -5.38
C TYR A 335 0.29 -10.81 -5.34
N PHE A 336 0.80 -11.23 -6.51
CA PHE A 336 1.98 -12.08 -6.62
C PHE A 336 3.21 -11.50 -5.92
N ALA A 337 3.45 -10.20 -6.10
CA ALA A 337 4.58 -9.51 -5.48
C ALA A 337 4.48 -9.51 -3.95
N VAL A 338 3.30 -9.26 -3.39
CA VAL A 338 3.11 -9.21 -1.93
C VAL A 338 3.30 -10.60 -1.31
N TYR A 339 2.71 -11.64 -1.88
CA TYR A 339 2.87 -12.98 -1.30
C TYR A 339 4.32 -13.47 -1.40
N ARG A 340 5.07 -13.13 -2.47
CA ARG A 340 6.49 -13.52 -2.57
C ARG A 340 7.32 -12.95 -1.43
N GLU A 341 7.04 -11.71 -1.04
CA GLU A 341 7.72 -11.07 0.08
C GLU A 341 7.27 -11.67 1.42
N LEU A 342 6.02 -12.15 1.55
CA LEU A 342 5.62 -12.97 2.70
C LEU A 342 6.40 -14.28 2.78
N ILE A 343 6.66 -14.94 1.64
CA ILE A 343 7.50 -16.15 1.59
C ILE A 343 8.91 -15.85 2.10
N GLU A 344 9.54 -14.77 1.62
CA GLU A 344 10.88 -14.37 2.04
C GLU A 344 10.91 -13.94 3.52
N TYR A 345 9.86 -13.29 4.02
CA TYR A 345 9.70 -12.97 5.43
C TYR A 345 9.69 -14.23 6.31
N VAL A 346 8.91 -15.25 5.93
CA VAL A 346 8.88 -16.51 6.68
C VAL A 346 10.22 -17.24 6.58
N LYS A 347 10.82 -17.34 5.39
CA LYS A 347 12.17 -17.93 5.23
C LYS A 347 13.23 -17.24 6.08
N SER A 348 13.08 -15.95 6.31
CA SER A 348 14.00 -15.16 7.14
C SER A 348 13.76 -15.34 8.65
N GLY A 349 12.75 -16.13 9.06
CA GLY A 349 12.44 -16.44 10.46
C GLY A 349 11.17 -15.79 11.01
N GLY A 350 10.36 -15.17 10.15
CA GLY A 350 9.07 -14.58 10.51
C GLY A 350 7.93 -15.61 10.62
N THR A 351 6.81 -15.17 11.20
CA THR A 351 5.57 -15.96 11.27
C THR A 351 4.50 -15.32 10.41
N VAL A 352 3.95 -16.07 9.45
CA VAL A 352 2.76 -15.67 8.67
C VAL A 352 1.61 -16.61 8.98
N ILE A 353 0.42 -16.07 9.22
CA ILE A 353 -0.78 -16.84 9.54
C ILE A 353 -1.89 -16.46 8.54
N PHE A 354 -2.46 -17.45 7.87
CA PHE A 354 -3.64 -17.30 7.03
C PHE A 354 -4.88 -17.64 7.87
N GLY A 355 -5.78 -16.67 8.07
CA GLY A 355 -6.98 -16.86 8.88
C GLY A 355 -8.12 -15.93 8.51
N PHE A 356 -9.07 -15.73 9.41
CA PHE A 356 -10.27 -14.90 9.18
C PHE A 356 -11.10 -15.41 7.98
N MET A 357 -11.34 -14.56 6.98
CA MET A 357 -12.22 -14.86 5.85
C MET A 357 -11.62 -15.83 4.85
N ILE A 358 -10.34 -16.18 4.98
CA ILE A 358 -9.63 -17.02 4.00
C ILE A 358 -10.34 -18.36 3.79
N ALA A 359 -10.70 -19.05 4.86
CA ALA A 359 -11.37 -20.34 4.75
C ALA A 359 -12.79 -20.26 4.15
N ASN A 360 -13.43 -19.09 4.20
CA ASN A 360 -14.74 -18.85 3.63
C ASN A 360 -14.69 -18.60 2.12
N LEU A 361 -13.62 -17.96 1.64
CA LEU A 361 -13.53 -17.43 0.28
C LEU A 361 -12.44 -18.09 -0.58
N ALA A 362 -11.68 -19.05 -0.03
CA ALA A 362 -10.70 -19.81 -0.80
C ALA A 362 -11.39 -20.74 -1.79
N GLU A 363 -10.98 -20.68 -3.06
CA GLU A 363 -11.48 -21.57 -4.11
C GLU A 363 -10.45 -22.66 -4.43
N PRO A 364 -10.84 -23.93 -4.61
CA PRO A 364 -9.88 -25.03 -4.78
C PRO A 364 -8.83 -24.83 -5.88
N PRO A 365 -9.16 -24.35 -7.11
CA PRO A 365 -8.17 -24.20 -8.17
C PRO A 365 -7.09 -23.14 -7.85
N THR A 366 -7.49 -22.00 -7.29
CA THR A 366 -6.57 -20.93 -6.91
C THR A 366 -5.77 -21.31 -5.66
N PHE A 367 -6.42 -21.95 -4.69
CA PHE A 367 -5.78 -22.49 -3.48
C PHE A 367 -4.66 -23.48 -3.82
N GLU A 368 -4.93 -24.47 -4.67
CA GLU A 368 -3.92 -25.50 -4.96
C GLU A 368 -2.73 -24.92 -5.72
N LYS A 369 -2.96 -23.99 -6.64
CA LYS A 369 -1.89 -23.26 -7.32
C LYS A 369 -1.06 -22.45 -6.33
N PHE A 370 -1.72 -21.74 -5.42
CA PHE A 370 -1.09 -20.91 -4.39
C PHE A 370 -0.15 -21.71 -3.47
N PHE A 371 -0.56 -22.91 -3.05
CA PHE A 371 0.28 -23.75 -2.19
C PHE A 371 1.34 -24.55 -2.97
N SER A 372 1.13 -24.84 -4.26
CA SER A 372 2.02 -25.65 -5.10
C SER A 372 3.50 -25.19 -5.17
N SER A 373 4.33 -25.93 -5.90
CA SER A 373 5.74 -25.58 -6.17
C SER A 373 5.96 -24.20 -6.78
N SER A 374 4.95 -23.63 -7.46
CA SER A 374 5.03 -22.28 -8.02
C SER A 374 4.66 -21.17 -7.02
N GLY A 375 4.15 -21.52 -5.84
CA GLY A 375 3.89 -20.59 -4.74
C GLY A 375 4.67 -21.00 -3.48
N TRP A 376 3.97 -21.49 -2.45
CA TRP A 376 4.61 -21.83 -1.17
C TRP A 376 5.45 -23.12 -1.20
N GLY A 377 5.37 -23.95 -2.24
CA GLY A 377 6.11 -25.22 -2.29
C GLY A 377 5.60 -26.25 -1.27
N LEU A 378 4.33 -26.14 -0.88
CA LEU A 378 3.62 -27.03 0.03
C LEU A 378 2.65 -27.90 -0.77
N ASN A 379 2.59 -29.20 -0.49
CA ASN A 379 1.61 -30.08 -1.14
C ASN A 379 0.25 -30.09 -0.42
N TRP A 380 -0.10 -29.00 0.27
CA TRP A 380 -1.37 -28.91 0.98
C TRP A 380 -2.53 -28.85 0.00
N LYS A 381 -3.58 -29.60 0.30
CA LYS A 381 -4.76 -29.72 -0.57
C LYS A 381 -6.02 -29.38 0.19
N PHE A 382 -7.01 -28.88 -0.54
CA PHE A 382 -8.36 -28.67 -0.03
C PHE A 382 -8.88 -29.97 0.59
N GLY A 383 -9.29 -29.91 1.85
CA GLY A 383 -9.89 -31.04 2.57
C GLY A 383 -11.38 -30.87 2.73
N THR A 384 -11.94 -31.52 3.75
CA THR A 384 -13.38 -31.44 4.02
C THR A 384 -13.74 -30.12 4.68
N TYR A 385 -14.89 -29.58 4.30
CA TYR A 385 -15.54 -28.47 4.98
C TYR A 385 -16.69 -29.00 5.83
N THR A 386 -16.48 -29.16 7.13
CA THR A 386 -17.45 -29.77 8.06
C THR A 386 -17.38 -29.16 9.45
N ARG A 387 -18.42 -29.37 10.26
CA ARG A 387 -18.39 -29.08 11.69
C ARG A 387 -18.13 -30.37 12.46
N GLU A 388 -17.06 -30.38 13.23
CA GLU A 388 -16.65 -31.50 14.09
C GLU A 388 -16.06 -30.96 15.40
N THR A 389 -15.88 -31.83 16.39
CA THR A 389 -15.07 -31.52 17.58
C THR A 389 -13.66 -32.02 17.34
N TYR A 390 -12.68 -31.12 17.43
CA TYR A 390 -11.28 -31.46 17.18
C TYR A 390 -10.46 -31.44 18.46
N GLU A 391 -9.48 -32.32 18.54
CA GLU A 391 -8.59 -32.47 19.68
C GLU A 391 -7.22 -31.83 19.43
N VAL A 392 -6.60 -31.31 20.49
CA VAL A 392 -5.27 -30.71 20.44
C VAL A 392 -4.22 -31.77 20.15
N ASN A 393 -3.42 -31.55 19.10
CA ASN A 393 -2.30 -32.42 18.79
C ASN A 393 -1.05 -32.03 19.58
N ASN A 394 -0.66 -32.88 20.53
CA ASN A 394 0.51 -32.63 21.38
C ASN A 394 1.85 -32.52 20.62
N ARG A 395 1.92 -33.00 19.38
CA ARG A 395 3.11 -32.89 18.50
C ARG A 395 3.25 -31.52 17.84
N ALA A 396 2.23 -30.67 17.90
CA ALA A 396 2.21 -29.37 17.24
C ALA A 396 3.40 -28.49 17.64
N HIS A 397 3.89 -27.70 16.68
CA HIS A 397 5.00 -26.76 16.81
C HIS A 397 4.67 -25.48 17.61
N LEU A 398 3.91 -25.65 18.70
CA LEU A 398 3.61 -24.60 19.67
C LEU A 398 4.42 -24.82 20.95
N THR A 399 4.67 -23.73 21.68
CA THR A 399 5.33 -23.80 22.99
C THR A 399 4.49 -24.61 23.99
N LYS A 400 5.11 -25.09 25.06
CA LYS A 400 4.39 -25.86 26.08
C LYS A 400 3.28 -25.04 26.75
N SER A 401 3.51 -23.74 27.00
CA SER A 401 2.52 -22.84 27.57
C SER A 401 1.37 -22.58 26.59
N CYS A 402 1.66 -22.27 25.33
CA CYS A 402 0.63 -22.05 24.32
C CYS A 402 -0.23 -23.30 24.09
N LYS A 403 0.36 -24.51 24.07
CA LYS A 403 -0.41 -25.76 23.96
C LYS A 403 -1.31 -26.03 25.16
N ALA A 404 -0.85 -25.68 26.37
CA ALA A 404 -1.64 -25.89 27.59
C ALA A 404 -2.87 -24.98 27.67
N ALA A 405 -2.89 -23.87 26.91
CA ALA A 405 -4.04 -22.99 26.80
C ALA A 405 -5.07 -23.46 25.76
N LEU A 406 -4.75 -24.47 24.96
CA LEU A 406 -5.67 -25.01 23.95
C LEU A 406 -6.53 -26.12 24.55
N GLU A 407 -7.81 -26.12 24.18
CA GLU A 407 -8.80 -27.13 24.55
C GLU A 407 -9.45 -27.71 23.30
N SER A 408 -10.00 -28.91 23.41
CA SER A 408 -10.83 -29.46 22.33
C SER A 408 -12.11 -28.64 22.18
N TYR A 409 -12.46 -28.25 20.96
CA TYR A 409 -13.69 -27.49 20.69
C TYR A 409 -14.31 -27.86 19.35
N SER A 410 -15.60 -27.56 19.21
CA SER A 410 -16.31 -27.72 17.95
C SER A 410 -16.09 -26.50 17.06
N MET A 411 -15.60 -26.73 15.84
CA MET A 411 -15.43 -25.69 14.83
C MET A 411 -16.03 -26.14 13.51
N LYS A 412 -16.59 -25.19 12.74
CA LYS A 412 -16.95 -25.43 11.34
C LYS A 412 -15.78 -24.97 10.49
N ALA A 413 -15.01 -25.91 9.95
CA ALA A 413 -13.73 -25.57 9.37
C ALA A 413 -13.50 -26.19 7.99
N LEU A 414 -12.80 -25.43 7.15
CA LEU A 414 -12.09 -25.96 6.00
C LEU A 414 -10.80 -26.64 6.47
N SER A 415 -10.78 -27.96 6.46
CA SER A 415 -9.57 -28.75 6.74
C SER A 415 -8.65 -28.80 5.52
N LEU A 416 -7.35 -28.92 5.74
CA LEU A 416 -6.36 -29.14 4.69
C LEU A 416 -5.72 -30.52 4.83
N LYS A 417 -5.55 -31.21 3.70
CA LYS A 417 -4.85 -32.49 3.59
C LYS A 417 -3.35 -32.31 3.40
N ASN A 418 -2.59 -33.38 3.61
CA ASN A 418 -1.15 -33.49 3.35
C ASN A 418 -0.23 -32.64 4.24
N ALA A 419 -0.75 -31.93 5.24
CA ALA A 419 0.08 -31.36 6.30
C ALA A 419 0.77 -32.47 7.08
N LYS A 420 2.03 -32.29 7.50
CA LYS A 420 2.73 -33.32 8.28
C LYS A 420 2.06 -33.49 9.64
N PRO A 421 2.10 -34.68 10.26
CA PRO A 421 1.46 -34.89 11.54
C PRO A 421 1.91 -33.91 12.64
N GLU A 422 3.16 -33.48 12.67
CA GLU A 422 3.68 -32.48 13.62
C GLU A 422 3.32 -31.02 13.30
N ASP A 423 2.92 -30.71 12.06
CA ASP A 423 2.48 -29.37 11.68
C ASP A 423 1.02 -29.12 12.08
N ARG A 424 0.23 -30.17 12.29
CA ARG A 424 -1.21 -30.06 12.59
C ARG A 424 -1.40 -29.66 14.04
N VAL A 425 -2.12 -28.57 14.30
CA VAL A 425 -2.42 -28.15 15.67
C VAL A 425 -3.62 -28.89 16.24
N TYR A 426 -4.63 -29.14 15.40
CA TYR A 426 -5.82 -29.90 15.76
C TYR A 426 -5.97 -31.14 14.87
N ALA A 427 -6.58 -32.19 15.40
CA ALA A 427 -6.93 -33.40 14.65
C ALA A 427 -8.39 -33.79 14.94
N GLY A 428 -9.12 -34.27 13.93
CA GLY A 428 -10.48 -34.75 14.12
C GLY A 428 -10.52 -36.17 14.69
N PRO A 429 -11.71 -36.69 15.06
CA PRO A 429 -11.87 -38.07 15.53
C PRO A 429 -11.44 -39.09 14.46
N ASP A 430 -11.34 -40.37 14.86
CA ASP A 430 -10.64 -41.54 14.24
C ASP A 430 -10.72 -41.79 12.70
N GLY A 431 -11.38 -40.95 11.91
CA GLY A 431 -11.39 -40.94 10.44
C GLY A 431 -10.80 -39.70 9.74
N ALA A 432 -10.43 -38.63 10.45
CA ALA A 432 -9.87 -37.39 9.86
C ALA A 432 -8.33 -37.27 9.97
N ARG A 433 -7.63 -38.42 10.16
CA ARG A 433 -6.19 -38.49 10.44
C ARG A 433 -5.27 -38.02 9.31
N ASP A 434 -5.76 -37.65 8.14
CA ASP A 434 -4.94 -37.17 7.02
C ASP A 434 -5.07 -35.66 6.77
N GLN A 435 -5.95 -34.98 7.51
CA GLN A 435 -6.24 -33.56 7.36
C GLN A 435 -6.27 -32.82 8.71
N SER A 436 -6.26 -31.49 8.65
CA SER A 436 -6.34 -30.64 9.84
C SER A 436 -7.08 -29.33 9.54
N PRO A 437 -7.95 -28.85 10.45
CA PRO A 437 -8.56 -27.54 10.34
C PRO A 437 -7.59 -26.41 10.74
N ALA A 438 -6.48 -26.73 11.39
CA ALA A 438 -5.51 -25.77 11.89
C ALA A 438 -4.09 -26.30 11.78
N ILE A 439 -3.23 -25.58 11.08
CA ILE A 439 -1.85 -26.00 10.82
C ILE A 439 -0.91 -24.89 11.23
N PHE A 440 0.19 -25.25 11.87
CA PHE A 440 1.29 -24.34 12.21
C PHE A 440 2.60 -25.05 11.88
N ALA A 441 3.06 -24.83 10.65
CA ALA A 441 4.16 -25.57 10.05
C ALA A 441 5.46 -24.78 10.12
N LYS A 442 6.58 -25.48 10.32
CA LYS A 442 7.90 -24.89 10.09
C LYS A 442 8.10 -24.67 8.60
N TYR A 443 8.57 -23.48 8.22
CA TYR A 443 8.76 -23.11 6.83
C TYR A 443 10.13 -22.45 6.61
N GLY A 444 10.78 -22.84 5.52
CA GLY A 444 12.16 -22.45 5.24
C GLY A 444 13.19 -23.11 6.17
N ARG A 445 14.46 -23.00 5.80
CA ARG A 445 15.60 -23.33 6.67
C ARG A 445 16.36 -22.03 6.91
N ASN A 446 16.39 -21.59 8.15
CA ASN A 446 17.22 -20.47 8.57
C ASN A 446 17.99 -20.91 9.82
N GLU A 447 19.29 -20.68 9.79
CA GLU A 447 20.24 -21.14 10.81
C GLU A 447 20.05 -20.41 12.15
N THR A 448 19.44 -19.22 12.13
CA THR A 448 19.33 -18.32 13.29
C THR A 448 17.94 -18.30 13.93
N LYS A 449 16.87 -18.36 13.11
CA LYS A 449 15.49 -18.32 13.60
C LYS A 449 14.56 -19.11 12.69
N GLN A 450 13.78 -20.02 13.26
CA GLN A 450 12.79 -20.80 12.51
C GLN A 450 11.58 -19.94 12.16
N GLY A 451 11.23 -19.89 10.87
CA GLY A 451 9.98 -19.29 10.40
C GLY A 451 8.80 -20.25 10.44
N TYR A 452 7.59 -19.69 10.54
CA TYR A 452 6.35 -20.44 10.66
C TYR A 452 5.28 -19.98 9.68
N PHE A 453 4.53 -20.95 9.16
CA PHE A 453 3.35 -20.77 8.33
C PHE A 453 2.11 -21.33 9.04
N GLY A 454 1.14 -20.49 9.32
CA GLY A 454 -0.12 -20.82 9.97
C GLY A 454 -1.30 -20.88 8.98
N TRP A 455 -2.22 -21.81 9.22
CA TRP A 455 -3.54 -21.89 8.59
C TRP A 455 -4.61 -22.04 9.66
N LEU A 456 -5.65 -21.21 9.60
CA LEU A 456 -6.86 -21.30 10.40
C LEU A 456 -8.06 -21.51 9.47
N GLY A 457 -8.59 -22.73 9.50
CA GLY A 457 -9.70 -23.16 8.65
C GLY A 457 -11.08 -22.84 9.20
N ASP A 458 -11.18 -22.42 10.46
CA ASP A 458 -12.46 -22.17 11.12
C ASP A 458 -13.16 -20.93 10.57
N VAL A 459 -14.44 -21.06 10.26
CA VAL A 459 -15.22 -20.02 9.60
C VAL A 459 -16.12 -19.20 10.52
N ASN A 460 -16.38 -19.61 11.77
CA ASN A 460 -17.33 -18.91 12.66
C ASN A 460 -16.68 -18.24 13.88
N THR A 461 -15.36 -18.00 13.87
CA THR A 461 -14.66 -17.22 14.91
C THR A 461 -14.86 -17.71 16.34
N GLU A 462 -14.90 -19.02 16.53
CA GLU A 462 -15.08 -19.65 17.84
C GLU A 462 -14.01 -19.18 18.85
N GLU A 463 -14.33 -19.21 20.14
CA GLU A 463 -13.39 -18.80 21.20
C GLU A 463 -12.08 -19.61 21.17
N GLY A 464 -12.18 -20.90 20.88
CA GLY A 464 -11.01 -21.77 20.68
C GLY A 464 -10.11 -21.31 19.51
N THR A 465 -10.71 -20.78 18.44
CA THR A 465 -9.98 -20.23 17.29
C THR A 465 -9.26 -18.94 17.65
N THR A 466 -9.86 -18.08 18.46
CA THR A 466 -9.16 -16.89 18.95
C THR A 466 -7.98 -17.26 19.85
N THR A 467 -8.17 -18.23 20.74
CA THR A 467 -7.09 -18.73 21.62
C THR A 467 -5.95 -19.35 20.80
N LEU A 468 -6.30 -20.11 19.76
CA LEU A 468 -5.33 -20.66 18.81
C LEU A 468 -4.56 -19.58 18.05
N LEU A 469 -5.22 -18.54 17.55
CA LEU A 469 -4.55 -17.46 16.85
C LEU A 469 -3.53 -16.75 17.75
N LEU A 470 -3.91 -16.46 19.00
CA LEU A 470 -3.01 -15.90 20.01
C LEU A 470 -1.80 -16.81 20.27
N ALA A 471 -2.04 -18.11 20.42
CA ALA A 471 -0.99 -19.11 20.58
C ALA A 471 -0.02 -19.16 19.38
N MET A 472 -0.52 -19.07 18.15
CA MET A 472 0.32 -18.99 16.94
C MET A 472 1.14 -17.70 16.86
N CYS A 473 0.64 -16.60 17.43
CA CYS A 473 1.38 -15.34 17.60
C CYS A 473 2.39 -15.38 18.76
N GLY A 474 2.36 -16.41 19.60
CA GLY A 474 3.26 -16.60 20.74
C GLY A 474 2.77 -16.02 22.07
N PHE A 475 1.47 -15.74 22.21
CA PHE A 475 0.85 -15.17 23.42
C PHE A 475 0.18 -16.20 24.33
#